data_AF-A0A1V5IA58-F1
#
_entry.id   AF-A0A1V5IA58-F1
#
_cell.length_a   1.000
_cell.length_b   1.000
_cell.length_c   1.000
_cell.angle_alpha   90.00
_cell.angle_beta   90.00
_cell.angle_gamma   90.00
#
_symmetry.space_group_name_H-M   'P 1'
#
loop_
_entity.id
_entity.type
_entity.pdbx_description
1 polymer ?
#
loop_
_entity_poly.entity_id
_entity_poly.type
_entity_poly.pdbx_seq_one_letter_code
_entity_poly.pdbx_strand_id
1 'polypeptide(L)'
;MLMRVDKEDFIRIFSKSHSDRFTDEALGATFDYFGGWQDTTSWKQMAIDLIGICATFAEHASMGEALEAYDVGTEEELERKVAVLIPLPSGRVVVQSEAAPGQSGTAMGSSPRYR
;
A
#
# COMPACT_ATOMS: atom_id res chain seq x y z
N MET A 1 16.47 -14.02 -6.45
CA MET A 1 15.79 -15.12 -7.15
C MET A 1 14.61 -14.53 -7.89
N LEU A 2 14.59 -14.60 -9.21
CA LEU A 2 13.52 -14.03 -10.04
C LEU A 2 12.44 -15.10 -10.22
N MET A 3 11.33 -14.96 -9.51
CA MET A 3 10.22 -15.91 -9.56
C MET A 3 9.18 -15.39 -10.54
N ARG A 4 8.69 -16.26 -11.44
CA ARG A 4 7.49 -15.96 -12.23
C ARG A 4 6.30 -16.18 -11.31
N VAL A 5 5.44 -15.18 -11.18
CA VAL A 5 4.34 -15.19 -10.22
C VAL A 5 3.11 -14.68 -10.97
N ASP A 6 2.12 -15.55 -11.17
CA ASP A 6 0.78 -15.15 -11.58
C ASP A 6 -0.01 -14.58 -10.39
N LYS A 7 -1.22 -14.06 -10.63
CA LYS A 7 -2.01 -13.37 -9.60
C LYS A 7 -2.29 -14.28 -8.39
N GLU A 8 -2.62 -15.55 -8.63
CA GLU A 8 -2.93 -16.50 -7.57
C GLU A 8 -1.68 -16.83 -6.77
N ASP A 9 -0.54 -17.03 -7.44
CA ASP A 9 0.74 -17.22 -6.77
C ASP A 9 1.19 -15.98 -5.99
N PHE A 10 0.91 -14.77 -6.50
CA PHE A 10 1.25 -13.51 -5.82
C PHE A 10 0.49 -13.41 -4.50
N ILE A 11 -0.83 -13.56 -4.55
CA ILE A 11 -1.69 -13.54 -3.37
C ILE A 11 -1.24 -14.64 -2.40
N ARG A 12 -1.04 -15.87 -2.88
CA ARG A 12 -0.63 -17.00 -2.04
C ARG A 12 0.71 -16.78 -1.34
N ILE A 13 1.70 -16.19 -2.01
CA ILE A 13 3.02 -15.91 -1.44
C ILE A 13 2.92 -14.80 -0.39
N PHE A 14 2.17 -13.74 -0.68
CA PHE A 14 1.95 -12.63 0.24
C PHE A 14 1.15 -13.05 1.47
N SER A 15 0.02 -13.72 1.28
CA SER A 15 -0.84 -14.19 2.38
C SER A 15 -0.16 -15.25 3.26
N LYS A 16 0.95 -15.87 2.82
CA LYS A 16 1.77 -16.73 3.69
C LYS A 16 2.81 -15.97 4.52
N SER A 17 3.24 -14.80 4.07
CA SER A 17 4.36 -14.08 4.69
C SER A 17 3.94 -12.81 5.42
N HIS A 18 2.82 -12.18 5.03
CA HIS A 18 2.37 -10.86 5.48
C HIS A 18 0.84 -10.73 5.46
N SER A 19 0.11 -11.79 5.86
CA SER A 19 -1.36 -11.81 5.86
C SER A 19 -2.02 -10.74 6.75
N ASP A 20 -1.27 -10.15 7.67
CA ASP A 20 -1.74 -9.08 8.57
C ASP A 20 -1.75 -7.70 7.90
N ARG A 21 -1.05 -7.53 6.77
CA ARG A 21 -0.81 -6.21 6.16
C ARG A 21 -1.71 -5.88 4.98
N PHE A 22 -2.11 -6.90 4.23
CA PHE A 22 -2.95 -6.73 3.06
C PHE A 22 -4.02 -7.80 3.00
N THR A 23 -5.21 -7.42 2.55
CA THR A 23 -6.25 -8.34 2.12
C THR A 23 -5.95 -8.91 0.74
N ASP A 24 -6.53 -10.08 0.44
CA ASP A 24 -6.43 -10.68 -0.88
C ASP A 24 -6.99 -9.75 -1.98
N GLU A 25 -7.99 -8.93 -1.65
CA GLU A 25 -8.54 -7.90 -2.54
C GLU A 25 -7.51 -6.80 -2.83
N ALA A 26 -6.87 -6.26 -1.78
CA ALA A 26 -5.80 -5.28 -1.93
C ALA A 26 -4.62 -5.82 -2.75
N LEU A 27 -4.18 -7.04 -2.46
CA LEU A 27 -3.13 -7.73 -3.22
C LEU A 27 -3.52 -7.90 -4.68
N GLY A 28 -4.77 -8.30 -4.95
CA GLY A 28 -5.29 -8.42 -6.29
C GLY A 28 -5.26 -7.09 -7.06
N ALA A 29 -5.68 -6.00 -6.42
CA ALA A 29 -5.70 -4.68 -7.03
C ALA A 29 -4.29 -4.11 -7.24
N THR A 30 -3.36 -4.32 -6.30
CA THR A 30 -1.95 -3.95 -6.45
C THR A 30 -1.29 -4.74 -7.59
N PHE A 31 -1.60 -6.03 -7.73
CA PHE A 31 -1.14 -6.85 -8.86
C PHE A 31 -1.70 -6.34 -10.20
N ASP A 32 -2.99 -6.03 -10.24
CA ASP A 32 -3.64 -5.48 -11.43
C ASP A 32 -3.06 -4.10 -11.80
N TYR A 33 -2.71 -3.26 -10.81
CA TYR A 33 -2.01 -2.00 -11.02
C TYR A 33 -0.66 -2.21 -11.73
N PHE A 34 0.14 -3.18 -11.28
CA PHE A 34 1.39 -3.52 -11.97
C PHE A 34 1.14 -4.08 -13.39
N GLY A 35 0.05 -4.82 -13.57
CA GLY A 35 -0.37 -5.39 -14.85
C GLY A 35 -0.85 -4.36 -15.87
N GLY A 36 -1.52 -3.31 -15.41
CA GLY A 36 -2.12 -2.26 -16.25
C GLY A 36 -1.10 -1.44 -17.04
N TRP A 37 0.18 -1.44 -16.62
CA TRP A 37 1.27 -0.72 -17.29
C TRP A 37 1.91 -1.50 -18.45
N GLN A 38 1.65 -2.79 -18.61
CA GLN A 38 2.35 -3.62 -19.59
C GLN A 38 1.38 -4.39 -20.50
N ASP A 39 1.29 -3.91 -21.73
CA ASP A 39 0.55 -4.51 -22.83
C ASP A 39 0.97 -5.98 -23.06
N THR A 40 0.15 -6.89 -22.50
CA THR A 40 -0.16 -8.29 -22.88
C THR A 40 0.92 -9.30 -23.30
N THR A 41 2.21 -8.96 -23.42
CA THR A 41 3.25 -9.89 -23.93
C THR A 41 4.51 -9.97 -23.06
N SER A 42 4.70 -9.01 -22.15
CA SER A 42 5.93 -8.88 -21.34
C SER A 42 5.85 -9.50 -19.94
N TRP A 43 4.71 -10.10 -19.55
CA TRP A 43 4.49 -10.72 -18.23
C TRP A 43 5.48 -11.85 -17.89
N LYS A 44 6.25 -12.33 -18.86
CA LYS A 44 7.10 -13.51 -18.68
C LYS A 44 8.17 -13.35 -17.59
N GLN A 45 8.48 -12.14 -17.09
CA GLN A 45 9.51 -11.93 -16.07
C GLN A 45 9.30 -10.65 -15.22
N MET A 46 8.21 -10.52 -14.45
CA MET A 46 8.19 -9.52 -13.37
C MET A 46 8.94 -10.06 -12.15
N ALA A 47 10.03 -9.37 -11.81
CA ALA A 47 10.70 -9.47 -10.52
C ALA A 47 9.84 -8.76 -9.48
N ILE A 48 8.93 -9.48 -8.81
CA ILE A 48 8.11 -8.86 -7.77
C ILE A 48 8.98 -8.71 -6.51
N ASP A 49 9.36 -7.48 -6.19
CA ASP A 49 10.00 -7.15 -4.91
C ASP A 49 8.93 -7.02 -3.82
N LEU A 50 8.62 -8.15 -3.17
CA LEU A 50 7.64 -8.22 -2.10
C LEU A 50 7.97 -7.27 -0.94
N ILE A 51 9.26 -7.10 -0.63
CA ILE A 51 9.72 -6.22 0.45
C ILE A 51 9.50 -4.76 0.05
N GLY A 52 9.86 -4.41 -1.20
CA GLY A 52 9.61 -3.09 -1.77
C GLY A 52 8.11 -2.74 -1.77
N ILE A 53 7.25 -3.70 -2.13
CA ILE A 53 5.78 -3.51 -2.09
C ILE A 53 5.33 -3.27 -0.65
N CYS A 54 5.71 -4.14 0.30
CA CYS A 54 5.40 -3.96 1.72
C CYS A 54 5.93 -2.64 2.33
N ALA A 55 6.98 -2.06 1.75
CA ALA A 55 7.60 -0.84 2.23
C ALA A 55 6.98 0.43 1.62
N THR A 56 6.32 0.32 0.46
CA THR A 56 5.83 1.47 -0.32
C THR A 56 4.32 1.53 -0.42
N PHE A 57 3.63 0.39 -0.31
CA PHE A 57 2.18 0.31 -0.32
C PHE A 57 1.65 0.10 1.10
N ALA A 58 0.48 0.69 1.37
CA ALA A 58 -0.29 0.48 2.59
C ALA A 58 -1.78 0.32 2.24
N GLU A 59 -2.45 -0.63 2.89
CA GLU A 59 -3.91 -0.75 2.84
C GLU A 59 -4.53 -0.03 4.04
N HIS A 60 -5.56 0.76 3.79
CA HIS A 60 -6.38 1.39 4.81
C HIS A 60 -7.82 0.88 4.71
N ALA A 61 -8.51 0.76 5.85
CA ALA A 61 -9.86 0.23 5.91
C ALA A 61 -10.89 1.17 5.26
N SER A 62 -10.55 2.45 5.07
CA SER A 62 -11.40 3.44 4.40
C SER A 62 -10.59 4.63 3.88
N MET A 63 -11.20 5.41 2.98
CA MET A 63 -10.64 6.71 2.56
C MET A 63 -10.35 7.63 3.75
N GLY A 64 -11.26 7.69 4.74
CA GLY A 64 -11.07 8.52 5.93
C GLY A 64 -9.80 8.17 6.71
N GLU A 65 -9.53 6.88 6.90
CA GLU A 65 -8.31 6.42 7.57
C GLU A 65 -7.04 6.79 6.77
N ALA A 66 -7.11 6.72 5.44
CA ALA A 66 -6.01 7.19 4.59
C ALA A 66 -5.81 8.71 4.72
N LEU A 67 -6.88 9.51 4.75
CA LEU A 67 -6.77 10.96 4.94
C LEU A 67 -6.12 11.31 6.29
N GLU A 68 -6.49 10.61 7.36
CA GLU A 68 -5.87 10.77 8.69
C GLU A 68 -4.41 10.35 8.70
N ALA A 69 -4.07 9.22 8.06
CA ALA A 69 -2.70 8.71 8.02
C ALA A 69 -1.72 9.66 7.30
N TYR A 70 -2.20 10.42 6.31
CA TYR A 70 -1.40 11.36 5.53
C TYR A 70 -1.62 12.84 5.91
N ASP A 71 -2.40 13.11 6.96
CA ASP A 71 -2.73 14.45 7.48
C ASP A 71 -3.21 15.38 6.35
N VAL A 72 -4.32 15.00 5.73
CA VAL A 72 -5.00 15.74 4.63
C VAL A 72 -6.51 15.77 4.83
N GLY A 73 -7.19 16.77 4.25
CA GLY A 73 -8.62 16.97 4.42
C GLY A 73 -9.48 16.44 3.27
N THR A 74 -8.90 16.25 2.08
CA THR A 74 -9.63 15.78 0.90
C THR A 74 -8.89 14.71 0.10
N GLU A 75 -9.64 13.92 -0.67
CA GLU A 75 -9.09 12.92 -1.60
C GLU A 75 -8.13 13.56 -2.62
N GLU A 76 -8.48 14.74 -3.16
CA GLU A 76 -7.62 15.47 -4.10
C GLU A 76 -6.28 15.88 -3.47
N GLU A 77 -6.24 16.18 -2.17
CA GLU A 77 -5.00 16.45 -1.45
C GLU A 77 -4.18 15.18 -1.25
N LEU A 78 -4.84 14.05 -0.97
CA LEU A 78 -4.21 12.75 -0.84
C LEU A 78 -3.56 12.35 -2.18
N GLU A 79 -4.29 12.41 -3.29
CA GLU A 79 -3.80 12.11 -4.64
C GLU A 79 -2.58 12.95 -5.03
N ARG A 80 -2.45 14.17 -4.50
CA ARG A 80 -1.28 15.03 -4.73
C ARG A 80 -0.08 14.68 -3.84
N LYS A 81 -0.31 14.04 -2.69
CA LYS A 81 0.76 13.62 -1.75
C LYS A 81 1.26 12.20 -2.04
N VAL A 82 0.44 11.34 -2.62
CA VAL A 82 0.75 9.92 -2.83
C VAL A 82 1.06 9.66 -4.29
N ALA A 83 1.89 8.65 -4.55
CA ALA A 83 2.22 8.27 -5.92
C ALA A 83 1.05 7.53 -6.59
N VAL A 84 0.30 6.74 -5.82
CA VAL A 84 -0.83 5.94 -6.30
C VAL A 84 -1.90 5.86 -5.23
N LEU A 85 -3.16 5.99 -5.64
CA LEU A 85 -4.35 5.75 -4.84
C LEU A 85 -5.24 4.74 -5.59
N ILE A 86 -5.51 3.59 -4.98
CA ILE A 86 -6.33 2.52 -5.57
C ILE A 86 -7.55 2.28 -4.67
N PRO A 87 -8.74 2.74 -5.06
CA PRO A 87 -9.97 2.42 -4.34
C PRO A 87 -10.39 0.97 -4.60
N LEU A 88 -10.78 0.26 -3.53
CA LEU A 88 -11.27 -1.11 -3.59
C LEU A 88 -12.81 -1.16 -3.52
N PRO A 89 -13.47 -2.12 -4.19
CA PRO A 89 -14.91 -2.33 -4.10
C PRO A 89 -15.46 -2.48 -2.68
N SER A 90 -14.67 -3.00 -1.74
CA SER A 90 -15.02 -3.07 -0.31
C SER A 90 -15.09 -1.72 0.42
N GLY A 91 -14.68 -0.62 -0.22
CA GLY A 91 -14.56 0.71 0.39
C GLY A 91 -13.21 0.96 1.07
N ARG A 92 -12.33 -0.04 1.06
CA ARG A 92 -10.92 0.06 1.45
C ARG A 92 -10.12 0.78 0.38
N VAL A 93 -8.92 1.24 0.74
CA VAL A 93 -8.02 1.92 -0.21
C VAL A 93 -6.60 1.42 -0.06
N VAL A 94 -5.89 1.30 -1.18
CA VAL A 94 -4.46 1.03 -1.21
C VAL A 94 -3.73 2.28 -1.67
N VAL A 95 -2.69 2.66 -0.94
CA VAL A 95 -1.95 3.88 -1.15
C VAL A 95 -0.49 3.54 -1.36
N GLN A 96 0.12 4.06 -2.43
CA GLN A 96 1.56 4.04 -2.61
C GLN A 96 2.16 5.38 -2.21
N SER A 97 2.99 5.38 -1.17
CA SER A 97 3.74 6.57 -0.77
C SER A 97 5.13 6.60 -1.41
N GLU A 98 5.56 7.76 -1.91
CA GLU A 98 6.92 7.97 -2.45
C GLU A 98 8.00 7.89 -1.35
N ALA A 99 7.61 8.05 -0.09
CA ALA A 99 8.40 7.78 1.09
C ALA A 99 7.54 6.99 2.08
N ALA A 100 8.05 5.86 2.61
CA ALA A 100 7.38 5.06 3.62
C ALA A 100 6.71 5.98 4.65
N PRO A 101 5.41 5.79 4.98
CA PRO A 101 4.75 6.63 5.97
C PRO A 101 5.61 6.59 7.22
N GLY A 102 6.14 7.75 7.58
CA GLY A 102 6.99 7.90 8.73
C GLY A 102 6.30 7.30 9.94
N GLN A 103 7.12 6.72 10.81
CA GLN A 103 6.74 6.41 12.18
C GLN A 103 6.22 7.69 12.86
N SER A 104 4.96 8.05 12.66
CA SER A 104 4.28 9.07 13.44
C SER A 104 3.82 8.40 14.73
N GLY A 105 4.74 8.33 15.67
CA GLY A 105 4.52 7.59 16.91
C GLY A 105 5.46 7.98 18.04
N THR A 106 5.75 9.27 18.27
CA THR A 106 5.91 9.79 19.65
C THR A 106 5.71 11.31 19.73
N ALA A 107 4.50 11.79 19.48
CA ALA A 107 4.04 13.03 20.11
C ALA A 107 3.38 12.66 21.45
N MET A 108 4.19 12.28 22.44
CA MET A 108 3.70 11.99 23.79
C MET A 108 4.11 13.12 24.73
N GLY A 109 3.14 13.94 25.08
CA GLY A 109 3.08 14.59 26.39
C GLY A 109 3.78 15.93 26.52
N SER A 110 3.05 17.00 26.20
CA SER A 110 3.13 18.20 27.02
C SER A 110 2.87 17.82 28.49
N SER A 111 3.89 17.97 29.34
CA SER A 111 3.69 18.21 30.77
C SER A 111 4.79 19.11 31.30
N PRO A 112 4.43 20.25 31.94
CA PRO A 112 5.38 21.18 32.51
C PRO A 112 5.79 20.77 33.94
N ARG A 113 6.92 21.35 34.38
CA ARG A 113 7.49 21.37 35.75
C ARG A 113 8.46 20.23 36.09
N TYR A 114 9.68 20.57 36.45
CA TYR A 114 10.14 20.83 37.83
C TYR A 114 11.43 21.69 37.69
N ARG A 115 11.38 22.95 38.14
CA ARG A 115 11.93 23.49 39.40
C ARG A 115 13.46 23.47 39.48
#